data_AF-I3X0X1-F1
#
_entry.id   AF-I3X0X1-F1
#
_cell.length_a   1.000
_cell.length_b   1.000
_cell.length_c   1.000
_cell.angle_alpha   90.00
_cell.angle_beta   90.00
_cell.angle_gamma   90.00
#
_symmetry.space_group_name_H-M   'P 1'
#
loop_
_entity.id
_entity.type
_entity.pdbx_description
1 polymer ?
#
loop_
_entity_poly.entity_id
_entity_poly.type
_entity_poly.pdbx_seq_one_letter_code
_entity_poly.pdbx_strand_id
1 'polypeptide(L)' 'MYSCPNVRTQYRLRQLEIGTPNHMRGPGEASGIFALECALDELSYALGLDPVELRRRNEPEIDESENKPFSSRSLMK' A
#
# COMPACT_ATOMS: atom_id res chain seq x y z
N MET A 1 -0.63 5.20 -0.56
CA MET A 1 -0.28 4.61 -1.87
C MET A 1 -1.34 4.94 -2.89
N TYR A 2 -2.58 4.53 -2.62
CA TYR A 2 -3.80 4.92 -3.34
C TYR A 2 -4.58 5.96 -2.54
N SER A 3 -5.44 6.72 -3.21
CA SER A 3 -6.37 7.64 -2.56
C SER A 3 -7.39 6.85 -1.76
N CYS A 4 -7.49 7.13 -0.46
CA CYS A 4 -8.47 6.49 0.40
C CYS A 4 -8.91 7.44 1.52
N PRO A 5 -10.17 7.93 1.50
CA PRO A 5 -10.63 8.92 2.47
C PRO A 5 -10.73 8.37 3.90
N ASN A 6 -10.79 7.05 4.07
CA ASN A 6 -10.94 6.41 5.37
C ASN A 6 -9.94 5.26 5.51
N VAL A 7 -8.88 5.48 6.29
CA VAL A 7 -7.83 4.47 6.52
C VAL A 7 -7.74 4.14 8.00
N ARG A 8 -7.72 2.84 8.33
CA ARG A 8 -7.43 2.36 9.68
C ARG A 8 -6.39 1.26 9.63
N THR A 9 -5.22 1.52 10.19
CA THR A 9 -4.13 0.54 10.32
C THR A 9 -3.89 0.19 11.78
N GLN A 10 -3.54 -1.06 12.06
CA GLN A 10 -3.11 -1.50 13.39
C GLN A 10 -1.87 -2.37 13.24
N TYR A 11 -0.85 -2.10 14.04
CA TYR A 11 0.36 -2.90 14.10
C TYR A 11 0.46 -3.55 15.49
N ARG A 12 0.77 -4.84 15.53
CA ARG A 12 0.89 -5.59 16.79
C ARG A 12 2.17 -6.40 16.76
N LEU A 13 2.95 -6.26 17.83
CA LEU A 13 4.11 -7.08 18.07
C LEU A 13 3.77 -8.22 19.02
N ARG A 14 4.45 -9.35 18.81
CA ARG A 14 4.40 -10.51 19.70
C ARG A 14 5.82 -10.99 19.95
N GLN A 15 6.15 -11.11 21.23
CA GLN A 15 7.41 -11.70 21.65
C GLN A 15 7.35 -13.20 21.43
N LEU A 16 8.40 -13.74 20.83
CA LEU A 16 8.57 -15.15 20.51
C LEU A 16 10.01 -15.55 20.85
N GLU A 17 10.23 -16.81 21.21
CA GLU A 17 11.55 -17.37 21.50
C GLU A 17 12.29 -17.70 20.19
N ILE A 18 12.61 -16.66 19.41
CA ILE A 18 13.34 -16.73 18.13
C ILE A 18 14.40 -15.62 18.08
N GLY A 19 15.30 -15.67 17.10
CA GLY A 19 16.28 -14.60 16.89
C GLY A 19 15.62 -13.24 16.69
N THR A 20 16.19 -12.19 17.30
CA THR A 20 15.70 -10.81 17.19
C THR A 20 15.59 -10.41 15.71
N PRO A 21 14.39 -9.98 15.24
CA PRO A 21 14.24 -9.49 13.88
C PRO A 21 15.16 -8.30 13.62
N ASN A 22 15.82 -8.31 12.48
CA ASN A 22 16.72 -7.23 12.04
C ASN A 22 16.24 -6.66 10.71
N HIS A 23 16.79 -5.51 10.33
CA HIS A 23 16.44 -4.81 9.09
C HIS A 23 16.73 -5.67 7.85
N MET A 24 15.78 -5.68 6.91
CA MET A 24 15.92 -6.20 5.56
C MET A 24 15.47 -5.10 4.57
N ARG A 25 15.68 -5.29 3.26
CA ARG A 25 15.26 -4.35 2.21
C ARG A 25 13.75 -4.04 2.31
N GLY A 26 13.41 -2.81 2.71
CA GLY A 26 12.03 -2.38 2.96
C GLY A 26 11.47 -2.88 4.30
N PRO A 27 12.05 -2.45 5.44
CA PRO A 27 11.67 -2.92 6.77
C PRO A 27 10.23 -2.53 7.15
N GLY A 28 9.30 -3.45 6.90
CA GLY A 28 7.87 -3.28 7.21
C GLY A 28 7.06 -2.76 6.01
N GLU A 29 7.66 -1.92 5.15
CA GLU A 29 6.99 -1.48 3.93
C GLU A 29 6.80 -2.63 2.96
N ALA A 30 7.80 -3.51 2.81
CA ALA A 30 7.73 -4.62 1.84
C ALA A 30 6.56 -5.56 2.13
N SER A 31 6.36 -5.94 3.40
CA SER A 31 5.24 -6.80 3.81
C SER A 31 3.90 -6.07 3.78
N GLY A 32 3.87 -4.79 4.16
CA GLY A 32 2.65 -3.97 4.10
C GLY A 32 2.15 -3.75 2.66
N ILE A 33 3.07 -3.42 1.74
CA ILE A 33 2.76 -3.22 0.32
C ILE A 33 2.31 -4.53 -0.31
N PHE A 34 2.99 -5.65 -0.01
CA PHE A 34 2.58 -6.95 -0.52
C PHE A 34 1.12 -7.28 -0.16
N ALA A 35 0.75 -7.13 1.12
CA ALA A 35 -0.62 -7.40 1.56
C ALA A 35 -1.65 -6.49 0.88
N LEU A 36 -1.34 -5.19 0.74
CA LEU A 36 -2.23 -4.22 0.10
C LEU A 36 -2.42 -4.50 -1.40
N GLU A 37 -1.34 -4.78 -2.12
CA GLU A 37 -1.37 -5.03 -3.57
C GLU A 37 -2.09 -6.33 -3.92
N CYS A 38 -1.92 -7.39 -3.10
CA CYS A 38 -2.71 -8.62 -3.24
C CYS A 38 -4.20 -8.34 -3.04
N ALA A 39 -4.58 -7.58 -2.01
CA ALA A 39 -5.98 -7.23 -1.78
C ALA A 39 -6.60 -6.41 -2.92
N LEU A 40 -5.82 -5.52 -3.55
CA LEU A 40 -6.27 -4.78 -4.74
C LEU A 40 -6.39 -5.65 -5.98
N ASP A 41 -5.51 -6.63 -6.13
CA ASP A 41 -5.60 -7.60 -7.21
C ASP A 41 -6.89 -8.42 -7.06
N GLU A 42 -7.14 -9.00 -5.89
CA GLU A 42 -8.39 -9.71 -5.57
C GLU A 42 -9.64 -8.84 -5.79
N LEU A 43 -9.59 -7.56 -5.41
CA LEU A 43 -10.67 -6.60 -5.65
C LEU A 43 -10.91 -6.38 -7.15
N SER A 44 -9.86 -6.30 -7.96
CA SER A 44 -10.00 -6.14 -9.41
C SER A 44 -10.73 -7.33 -10.05
N TYR A 45 -10.40 -8.55 -9.63
CA TYR A 45 -11.10 -9.77 -10.05
C TYR A 45 -12.57 -9.76 -9.60
N ALA A 46 -12.85 -9.40 -8.36
CA ALA A 46 -14.22 -9.35 -7.84
C ALA A 46 -15.10 -8.31 -8.57
N LEU A 47 -14.51 -7.20 -9.01
CA LEU A 47 -15.19 -6.15 -9.76
C LEU A 47 -15.20 -6.38 -11.28
N GLY A 48 -14.47 -7.38 -11.78
CA GLY A 48 -14.29 -7.61 -13.22
C GLY A 48 -13.56 -6.47 -13.93
N LEU A 49 -12.66 -5.78 -13.22
CA LEU A 49 -11.87 -4.67 -13.74
C LEU A 49 -10.45 -5.11 -14.03
N ASP A 50 -9.81 -4.47 -15.01
CA ASP A 50 -8.38 -4.61 -15.22
C ASP A 50 -7.62 -4.12 -13.97
N PRO A 51 -6.63 -4.86 -13.45
CA PRO A 51 -5.90 -4.52 -12.23
C PRO A 51 -5.10 -3.23 -12.33
N VAL A 52 -4.60 -2.87 -13.53
CA VAL A 52 -3.90 -1.61 -13.78
C VAL A 52 -4.90 -0.46 -13.82
N GLU A 53 -6.04 -0.66 -14.46
CA GLU A 53 -7.10 0.34 -14.51
C GLU A 53 -7.64 0.67 -13.11
N LEU A 54 -7.85 -0.35 -12.26
CA LEU A 54 -8.26 -0.13 -10.88
C LEU A 54 -7.26 0.75 -10.12
N ARG A 55 -5.95 0.55 -10.33
CA ARG A 55 -4.89 1.35 -9.69
C ARG A 55 -4.88 2.79 -10.19
N ARG A 56 -5.11 2.99 -11.49
CA ARG A 56 -5.24 4.34 -12.09
C ARG A 56 -6.42 5.12 -11.53
N ARG A 57 -7.58 4.45 -11.36
CA ARG A 57 -8.78 5.08 -10.79
C ARG A 57 -8.59 5.55 -9.35
N ASN A 58 -7.70 4.91 -8.61
CA ASN A 58 -7.41 5.24 -7.21
C ASN A 58 -6.07 5.97 -7.05
N GLU A 59 -5.51 6.54 -8.11
CA GLU A 59 -4.26 7.29 -8.04
C GLU A 59 -4.48 8.61 -7.28
N PRO A 60 -3.72 8.88 -6.19
CA PRO A 60 -3.89 10.09 -5.41
C PRO A 60 -3.18 11.27 -6.07
N GLU A 61 -3.81 12.45 -5.99
CA GLU A 61 -3.23 13.70 -6.48
C GLU A 61 -2.15 14.25 -5.53
N ILE A 62 -2.30 13.98 -4.23
CA ILE A 62 -1.39 14.43 -3.16
C ILE A 62 -1.02 13.26 -2.25
N ASP A 63 0.03 13.42 -1.46
CA ASP A 63 0.28 12.54 -0.33
C ASP A 63 -0.75 12.84 0.76
N GLU A 64 -1.82 12.04 0.83
CA GLU A 64 -2.89 12.16 1.82
C GLU A 64 -2.41 11.90 3.26
N SER A 65 -1.26 11.23 3.45
CA SER A 65 -0.73 10.95 4.79
C SER A 65 -0.06 12.19 5.40
N GLU A 66 0.62 12.98 4.58
CA GLU A 66 1.26 14.23 4.99
C GLU A 66 0.50 15.49 4.58
N ASN A 67 -0.56 15.34 3.77
CA ASN A 67 -1.28 16.41 3.09
C ASN A 67 -0.37 17.35 2.28
N LYS A 68 0.54 16.77 1.48
CA LYS A 68 1.52 17.50 0.66
C LYS A 68 1.53 17.02 -0.79
N PRO A 69 1.85 17.89 -1.76
CA PRO A 69 2.04 17.46 -3.14
C PRO A 69 3.26 16.54 -3.24
N PHE A 70 3.19 15.55 -4.14
CA PHE A 70 4.35 14.72 -4.46
C PHE A 70 5.45 15.56 -5.13
N SER A 71 6.72 15.29 -4.79
CA SER A 71 7.87 15.90 -5.46
C SER A 71 7.96 15.47 -6.93
N SER A 72 7.70 14.19 -7.20
CA SER A 72 7.49 13.65 -8.54
C SER A 72 6.64 12.38 -8.44
N ARG A 73 5.80 12.15 -9.45
CA ARG A 73 4.98 10.95 -9.56
C ARG A 73 4.71 10.67 -11.04
N SER A 74 4.93 9.42 -11.46
CA SER A 74 4.95 9.06 -12.89
C SER A 74 4.05 7.89 -13.25
N LEU A 75 3.13 7.47 -12.36
CA LEU A 75 2.26 6.32 -12.61
C LEU A 75 1.38 6.49 -13.86
N MET A 76 1.00 7.73 -14.19
CA MET A 76 0.18 8.07 -15.36
C MET A 76 0.98 8.57 -16.57
N LYS A 77 2.32 8.62 -16.48
CA LYS A 77 3.16 9.23 -17.52
C LYS A 77 3.68 8.22 -18.53
#